data_AF-A0AAI9S1Q3-F1
#
_entry.id   AF-A0AAI9S1Q3-F1
#
_cell.length_a   1.000
_cell.length_b   1.000
_cell.length_c   1.000
_cell.angle_alpha   90.00
_cell.angle_beta   90.00
_cell.angle_gamma   90.00
#
_symmetry.space_group_name_H-M   'P 1'
#
loop_
_entity.id
_entity.type
_entity.pdbx_description
1 polymer ?
#
loop_
_entity_poly.entity_id
_entity_poly.type
_entity_poly.pdbx_seq_one_letter_code
_entity_poly.pdbx_strand_id
1 'polypeptide(L)'
;MKKIYIALFALLAVGSTFTACTEEEPFATVTENDDPHILAPVFPDRTNGQLATFANISRDANLSIALTVTPKDYTTVTWFIDGQEVESGTDSDKEINRSLKAGTYNLKIEVETVKGKKTSREGLVVVNPLADDPQSKEVAFERIVSPGKTARLYGSNLQNVTAILLGGNTITDPTYVESEDENYLEYIVPTGVSEGDYRIVLQDAAGNEYGADMVKVTNASLVISGANRATANVDWTISGINLENIASLTIGGQTVSQFSNQSSTEVTLTCPDLSDGSYTMTGKTRSGEAVQFLNDNVTTTEQTVTVSTEITLWSGHHYVSWDKPDGDPNKTFGLIPMDVFAGITAGSTLKVVYSIEPTAEYHQMRLATGNWSYFTDPINFSENGEYALTLTQDMLNMIQAENGFICVGHGYYVDLVTVK
;
A
#
# COMPACT_ATOMS: atom_id res chain seq x y z
N MET A 1 70.19 -19.46 94.00
CA MET A 1 71.37 -18.68 93.56
C MET A 1 71.43 -18.71 92.04
N LYS A 2 71.56 -17.54 91.39
CA LYS A 2 72.15 -17.27 90.04
C LYS A 2 71.50 -17.99 88.83
N LYS A 3 70.91 -17.28 87.85
CA LYS A 3 71.55 -16.66 86.65
C LYS A 3 72.36 -17.70 85.84
N ILE A 4 72.31 -17.88 84.52
CA ILE A 4 71.84 -17.14 83.34
C ILE A 4 72.34 -17.98 82.11
N TYR A 5 71.70 -17.85 80.93
CA TYR A 5 72.11 -18.32 79.57
C TYR A 5 72.25 -19.83 79.26
N ILE A 6 71.32 -20.34 78.45
CA ILE A 6 71.64 -21.32 77.39
C ILE A 6 71.06 -20.78 76.08
N ALA A 7 71.97 -20.51 75.16
CA ALA A 7 71.70 -20.12 73.78
C ALA A 7 71.66 -21.36 72.88
N LEU A 8 71.02 -21.17 71.73
CA LEU A 8 71.21 -21.91 70.48
C LEU A 8 70.48 -23.25 70.30
N PHE A 9 69.70 -23.30 69.22
CA PHE A 9 69.12 -24.45 68.49
C PHE A 9 67.93 -25.21 69.08
N ALA A 10 66.72 -24.78 68.69
CA ALA A 10 65.61 -25.64 68.22
C ALA A 10 64.52 -24.72 67.60
N LEU A 11 64.56 -24.44 66.30
CA LEU A 11 63.90 -25.18 65.20
C LEU A 11 62.35 -25.14 65.24
N LEU A 12 61.82 -24.58 64.15
CA LEU A 12 60.52 -24.80 63.50
C LEU A 12 59.26 -24.29 64.22
N ALA A 13 58.81 -23.09 63.82
CA ALA A 13 57.46 -22.86 63.30
C ALA A 13 57.28 -21.36 62.98
N VAL A 14 57.88 -20.86 61.88
CA VAL A 14 57.60 -19.49 61.41
C VAL A 14 57.68 -19.43 59.88
N GLY A 15 56.55 -19.07 59.26
CA GLY A 15 56.54 -18.13 58.14
C GLY A 15 56.73 -18.68 56.73
N SER A 16 55.75 -19.43 56.22
CA SER A 16 55.51 -19.49 54.77
C SER A 16 54.45 -18.44 54.41
N THR A 17 54.82 -17.16 54.42
CA THR A 17 54.03 -16.14 53.72
C THR A 17 54.31 -16.28 52.23
N PHE A 18 53.51 -17.12 51.56
CA PHE A 18 53.30 -16.93 50.12
C PHE A 18 52.42 -15.68 49.98
N THR A 19 53.01 -14.58 49.55
CA THR A 19 52.28 -13.54 48.83
C THR A 19 51.81 -14.13 47.51
N ALA A 20 50.67 -14.82 47.53
CA ALA A 20 49.89 -14.99 46.32
C ALA A 20 49.25 -13.63 46.07
N CYS A 21 49.66 -12.96 44.98
CA CYS A 21 48.85 -11.90 44.40
C CYS A 21 47.46 -12.50 44.20
N THR A 22 46.46 -12.00 44.92
CA THR A 22 45.09 -12.09 44.43
C THR A 22 45.10 -11.38 43.08
N GLU A 23 44.86 -12.09 41.99
CA GLU A 23 44.40 -11.43 40.77
C GLU A 23 43.14 -10.66 41.20
N GLU A 24 43.24 -9.33 41.26
CA GLU A 24 42.05 -8.49 41.32
C GLU A 24 41.20 -8.91 40.13
N GLU A 25 39.97 -9.38 40.38
CA GLU A 25 39.02 -9.60 39.32
C GLU A 25 39.00 -8.33 38.44
N PRO A 26 39.15 -8.46 37.11
CA PRO A 26 39.14 -7.29 36.24
C PRO A 26 37.85 -6.52 36.51
N PHE A 27 37.97 -5.29 37.00
CA PHE A 27 36.82 -4.44 37.27
C PHE A 27 35.97 -4.35 35.99
N ALA A 28 34.67 -4.61 36.10
CA ALA A 28 33.76 -4.41 34.99
C ALA A 28 33.84 -2.94 34.56
N THR A 29 34.46 -2.67 33.40
CA THR A 29 34.51 -1.32 32.80
C THR A 29 33.12 -0.82 32.44
N VAL A 30 32.15 -1.74 32.37
CA VAL A 30 30.77 -1.52 32.02
C VAL A 30 29.94 -1.37 33.29
N THR A 31 29.24 -0.24 33.42
CA THR A 31 28.50 0.12 34.63
C THR A 31 26.99 0.19 34.41
N GLU A 32 26.22 0.22 35.50
CA GLU A 32 24.77 0.45 35.47
C GLU A 32 24.38 1.80 34.85
N ASN A 33 25.33 2.75 34.75
CA ASN A 33 25.09 4.09 34.23
C ASN A 33 25.46 4.25 32.75
N ASP A 34 25.94 3.19 32.09
CA ASP A 34 26.30 3.24 30.68
C ASP A 34 25.05 3.38 29.79
N ASP A 35 25.22 3.97 28.60
CA ASP A 35 24.13 4.03 27.62
C ASP A 35 23.91 2.66 26.97
N PRO A 36 22.65 2.26 26.73
CA PRO A 36 22.36 0.95 26.16
C PRO A 36 22.69 0.91 24.66
N HIS A 37 23.38 -0.14 24.23
CA HIS A 37 23.71 -0.40 22.83
C HIS A 37 23.37 -1.84 22.44
N ILE A 38 22.69 -2.00 21.31
CA ILE A 38 22.51 -3.29 20.63
C ILE A 38 23.68 -3.47 19.67
N LEU A 39 24.55 -4.43 19.98
CA LEU A 39 25.78 -4.67 19.23
C LEU A 39 25.59 -5.70 18.11
N ALA A 40 24.76 -6.72 18.35
CA ALA A 40 24.42 -7.74 17.37
C ALA A 40 22.98 -8.24 17.57
N PRO A 41 22.28 -8.66 16.49
CA PRO A 41 22.69 -8.47 15.11
C PRO A 41 22.63 -7.00 14.69
N VAL A 42 23.30 -6.66 13.59
CA VAL A 42 23.16 -5.32 12.98
C VAL A 42 21.86 -5.31 12.18
N PHE A 43 20.92 -4.47 12.57
CA PHE A 43 19.63 -4.32 11.89
C PHE A 43 19.74 -3.34 10.72
N PRO A 44 19.07 -3.61 9.60
CA PRO A 44 19.02 -2.68 8.46
C PRO A 44 18.26 -1.40 8.83
N ASP A 45 18.71 -0.27 8.25
CA ASP A 45 18.07 1.03 8.41
C ASP A 45 16.82 1.16 7.54
N ARG A 46 15.93 2.08 7.93
CA ARG A 46 14.76 2.47 7.14
C ARG A 46 15.19 2.99 5.77
N THR A 47 14.39 2.68 4.74
CA THR A 47 14.57 3.22 3.38
C THR A 47 13.45 4.21 3.09
N ASN A 48 13.76 5.48 2.84
CA ASN A 48 12.77 6.54 2.56
C ASN A 48 11.63 6.63 3.60
N GLY A 49 11.94 6.41 4.89
CA GLY A 49 10.96 6.41 5.98
C GLY A 49 10.21 5.09 6.19
N GLN A 50 10.22 4.18 5.21
CA GLN A 50 9.62 2.85 5.34
C GLN A 50 10.48 1.92 6.20
N LEU A 51 9.82 1.06 6.97
CA LEU A 51 10.46 0.06 7.82
C LEU A 51 11.20 -0.99 6.97
N ALA A 52 12.42 -1.34 7.39
CA ALA A 52 13.17 -2.44 6.80
C ALA A 52 12.68 -3.80 7.31
N THR A 53 12.90 -4.86 6.54
CA THR A 53 12.59 -6.23 6.96
C THR A 53 13.74 -6.80 7.78
N PHE A 54 13.46 -7.20 9.02
CA PHE A 54 14.42 -7.81 9.94
C PHE A 54 14.50 -9.32 9.77
N ALA A 55 13.37 -9.97 9.47
CA ALA A 55 13.30 -11.40 9.24
C ALA A 55 12.29 -11.73 8.15
N ASN A 56 12.61 -12.73 7.34
CA ASN A 56 11.73 -13.29 6.32
C ASN A 56 11.82 -14.82 6.44
N ILE A 57 10.76 -15.44 6.94
CA ILE A 57 10.71 -16.85 7.32
C ILE A 57 9.44 -17.51 6.80
N SER A 58 9.40 -18.83 6.74
CA SER A 58 8.17 -19.59 6.49
C SER A 58 7.39 -19.80 7.79
N ARG A 59 6.07 -19.99 7.71
CA ARG A 59 5.18 -20.13 8.88
C ARG A 59 5.44 -21.37 9.75
N ASP A 60 6.18 -22.34 9.23
CA ASP A 60 6.62 -23.55 9.93
C ASP A 60 7.98 -23.36 10.65
N ALA A 61 8.63 -22.21 10.45
CA ALA A 61 9.79 -21.77 11.21
C ALA A 61 9.39 -20.80 12.33
N ASN A 62 10.26 -20.68 13.34
CA ASN A 62 10.12 -19.67 14.38
C ASN A 62 10.93 -18.41 14.03
N LEU A 63 10.42 -17.26 14.45
CA LEU A 63 11.21 -16.04 14.57
C LEU A 63 12.25 -16.26 15.68
N SER A 64 13.52 -16.29 15.29
CA SER A 64 14.65 -16.51 16.20
C SER A 64 15.63 -15.34 16.09
N ILE A 65 15.72 -14.50 17.11
CA ILE A 65 16.68 -13.38 17.18
C ILE A 65 17.32 -13.34 18.56
N ALA A 66 18.64 -13.50 18.62
CA ALA A 66 19.44 -13.37 19.83
C ALA A 66 20.24 -12.07 19.81
N LEU A 67 20.09 -11.25 20.85
CA LEU A 67 20.75 -9.95 20.96
C LEU A 67 22.02 -10.02 21.81
N THR A 68 23.05 -9.29 21.35
CA THR A 68 24.19 -8.90 22.19
C THR A 68 24.01 -7.44 22.58
N VAL A 69 23.83 -7.17 23.87
CA VAL A 69 23.60 -5.82 24.40
C VAL A 69 24.64 -5.44 25.47
N THR A 70 24.91 -4.14 25.56
CA THR A 70 25.71 -3.53 26.63
C THR A 70 24.91 -2.38 27.25
N PRO A 71 24.88 -2.21 28.59
CA PRO A 71 25.51 -3.06 29.60
C PRO A 71 24.76 -4.39 29.82
N LYS A 72 25.47 -5.52 29.70
CA LYS A 72 24.87 -6.87 29.62
C LYS A 72 23.97 -7.22 30.81
N ASP A 73 24.48 -7.03 32.02
CA ASP A 73 23.82 -7.46 33.26
C ASP A 73 22.88 -6.38 33.85
N TYR A 74 22.86 -5.19 33.23
CA TYR A 74 22.11 -4.02 33.71
C TYR A 74 21.05 -3.55 32.69
N THR A 75 20.69 -4.41 31.73
CA THR A 75 19.66 -4.14 30.71
C THR A 75 18.56 -5.18 30.70
N THR A 76 17.35 -4.72 30.42
CA THR A 76 16.17 -5.53 30.14
C THR A 76 15.73 -5.26 28.70
N VAL A 77 15.43 -6.31 27.96
CA VAL A 77 14.89 -6.23 26.59
C VAL A 77 13.41 -6.59 26.61
N THR A 78 12.60 -5.73 25.99
CA THR A 78 11.16 -5.94 25.81
C THR A 78 10.86 -6.01 24.32
N TRP A 79 10.05 -7.00 23.93
CA TRP A 79 9.71 -7.29 22.55
C TRP A 79 8.24 -6.94 22.31
N PHE A 80 7.96 -6.29 21.19
CA PHE A 80 6.60 -5.97 20.79
C PHE A 80 6.33 -6.48 19.38
N ILE A 81 5.18 -7.14 19.21
CA ILE A 81 4.64 -7.55 17.91
C ILE A 81 3.34 -6.77 17.69
N ASP A 82 3.26 -6.03 16.60
CA ASP A 82 2.13 -5.14 16.26
C ASP A 82 1.77 -4.20 17.43
N GLY A 83 2.81 -3.70 18.13
CA GLY A 83 2.68 -2.80 19.28
C GLY A 83 2.26 -3.47 20.60
N GLN A 84 1.97 -4.76 20.61
CA GLN A 84 1.65 -5.52 21.82
C GLN A 84 2.92 -6.16 22.39
N GLU A 85 3.15 -5.98 23.70
CA GLU A 85 4.26 -6.64 24.40
C GLU A 85 4.09 -8.16 24.35
N VAL A 86 5.17 -8.87 24.03
CA VAL A 86 5.19 -10.34 23.96
C VAL A 86 6.35 -10.91 24.77
N GLU A 87 6.14 -12.10 25.32
CA GLU A 87 7.22 -12.88 25.92
C GLU A 87 8.24 -13.30 24.86
N SER A 88 9.50 -13.41 25.29
CA SER A 88 10.62 -13.80 24.43
C SER A 88 10.54 -15.27 24.03
N GLY A 89 9.91 -16.13 24.83
CA GLY A 89 9.82 -17.57 24.55
C GLY A 89 11.13 -18.34 24.80
N THR A 90 12.06 -17.72 25.53
CA THR A 90 13.29 -18.36 26.03
C THR A 90 13.54 -17.99 27.49
N ASP A 91 14.50 -18.66 28.14
CA ASP A 91 14.94 -18.29 29.49
C ASP A 91 15.66 -16.92 29.53
N SER A 92 16.07 -16.39 28.37
CA SER A 92 16.70 -15.08 28.24
C SER A 92 15.70 -14.03 27.75
N ASP A 93 15.69 -12.85 28.38
CA ASP A 93 14.95 -11.70 27.86
C ASP A 93 15.55 -11.17 26.55
N LYS A 94 16.83 -11.46 26.28
CA LYS A 94 17.59 -10.95 25.13
C LYS A 94 17.52 -11.84 23.89
N GLU A 95 16.75 -12.93 23.93
CA GLU A 95 16.55 -13.83 22.79
C GLU A 95 15.07 -14.15 22.61
N ILE A 96 14.53 -13.79 21.44
CA ILE A 96 13.17 -14.17 21.05
C ILE A 96 13.19 -15.46 20.23
N ASN A 97 12.30 -16.39 20.57
CA ASN A 97 12.00 -17.60 19.83
C ASN A 97 10.48 -17.79 19.79
N ARG A 98 9.83 -17.42 18.67
CA ARG A 98 8.37 -17.36 18.59
C ARG A 98 7.84 -17.93 17.28
N SER A 99 6.88 -18.84 17.36
CA SER A 99 6.09 -19.25 16.20
C SER A 99 5.04 -18.19 15.90
N LEU A 100 4.90 -17.84 14.61
CA LEU A 100 3.96 -16.83 14.13
C LEU A 100 3.15 -17.42 12.96
N LYS A 101 1.88 -17.04 12.87
CA LYS A 101 1.07 -17.36 11.68
C LYS A 101 1.56 -16.53 10.49
N ALA A 102 1.20 -16.94 9.28
CA ALA A 102 1.53 -16.17 8.07
C ALA A 102 1.06 -14.70 8.16
N GLY A 103 1.86 -13.79 7.63
CA GLY A 103 1.57 -12.36 7.60
C GLY A 103 2.82 -11.50 7.81
N THR A 104 2.63 -10.19 7.71
CA THR A 104 3.64 -9.17 7.96
C THR A 104 3.38 -8.51 9.31
N TYR A 105 4.37 -8.51 10.19
CA TYR A 105 4.28 -8.00 11.56
C TYR A 105 5.23 -6.83 11.76
N ASN A 106 4.80 -5.82 12.52
CA ASN A 106 5.71 -4.83 13.08
C ASN A 106 6.41 -5.42 14.31
N LEU A 107 7.74 -5.50 14.28
CA LEU A 107 8.57 -5.90 15.42
C LEU A 107 9.26 -4.66 15.98
N LYS A 108 9.01 -4.35 17.25
CA LYS A 108 9.76 -3.35 18.01
C LYS A 108 10.54 -4.03 19.12
N ILE A 109 11.80 -3.66 19.24
CA ILE A 109 12.73 -4.12 20.27
C ILE A 109 13.10 -2.91 21.10
N GLU A 110 12.73 -2.90 22.38
CA GLU A 110 13.13 -1.86 23.33
C GLU A 110 14.13 -2.41 24.33
N VAL A 111 15.25 -1.71 24.51
CA VAL A 111 16.27 -2.04 25.50
C VAL A 111 16.34 -0.91 26.51
N GLU A 112 16.14 -1.23 27.78
CA GLU A 112 16.16 -0.28 28.88
C GLU A 112 17.19 -0.69 29.94
N THR A 113 17.96 0.27 30.44
CA THR A 113 18.89 0.05 31.55
C THR A 113 18.18 0.18 32.90
N VAL A 114 18.79 -0.35 33.97
CA VAL A 114 18.29 -0.16 35.36
C VAL A 114 18.22 1.31 35.81
N LYS A 115 18.84 2.24 35.07
CA LYS A 115 18.76 3.70 35.29
C LYS A 115 17.78 4.40 34.35
N GLY A 116 17.02 3.66 33.55
CA GLY A 116 15.98 4.19 32.66
C GLY A 116 16.49 4.75 31.32
N LYS A 117 17.75 4.50 30.94
CA LYS A 117 18.28 4.88 29.62
C LYS A 117 17.78 3.87 28.58
N LYS A 118 17.43 4.32 27.37
CA LYS A 118 16.80 3.47 26.34
C LYS A 118 17.46 3.55 24.97
N THR A 119 17.41 2.44 24.24
CA THR A 119 17.60 2.38 22.78
C THR A 119 16.57 1.45 22.17
N SER A 120 16.27 1.58 20.89
CA SER A 120 15.26 0.75 20.23
C SER A 120 15.60 0.41 18.79
N ARG A 121 14.99 -0.67 18.29
CA ARG A 121 14.93 -1.03 16.87
C ARG A 121 13.49 -1.33 16.48
N GLU A 122 13.15 -1.03 15.24
CA GLU A 122 11.82 -1.26 14.72
C GLU A 122 11.93 -1.68 13.25
N GLY A 123 11.26 -2.76 12.88
CA GLY A 123 11.32 -3.36 11.56
C GLY A 123 10.18 -4.32 11.30
N LEU A 124 10.14 -4.90 10.10
CA LEU A 124 9.11 -5.86 9.69
C LEU A 124 9.61 -7.30 9.86
N VAL A 125 8.70 -8.19 10.26
CA VAL A 125 8.88 -9.64 10.19
C VAL A 125 7.87 -10.18 9.19
N VAL A 126 8.37 -10.78 8.11
CA VAL A 126 7.53 -11.39 7.07
C VAL A 126 7.49 -12.90 7.29
N VAL A 127 6.30 -13.44 7.49
CA VAL A 127 6.07 -14.87 7.68
C VAL A 127 5.26 -15.38 6.49
N ASN A 128 5.90 -16.17 5.64
CA ASN A 128 5.28 -16.68 4.42
C ASN A 128 4.41 -17.91 4.71
N PRO A 129 3.23 -18.03 4.09
CA PRO A 129 2.46 -19.26 4.11
C PRO A 129 3.18 -20.37 3.33
N LEU A 130 2.80 -21.62 3.60
CA LEU A 130 3.14 -22.78 2.78
C LEU A 130 2.20 -22.85 1.56
N ALA A 131 2.59 -23.63 0.55
CA ALA A 131 1.88 -23.70 -0.73
C ALA A 131 0.42 -24.17 -0.61
N ASP A 132 0.14 -25.09 0.31
CA ASP A 132 -1.19 -25.69 0.50
C ASP A 132 -2.05 -24.95 1.55
N ASP A 133 -1.51 -23.89 2.15
CA ASP A 133 -2.23 -23.13 3.17
C ASP A 133 -3.31 -22.23 2.57
N PRO A 134 -4.48 -22.13 3.23
CA PRO A 134 -5.36 -20.99 3.06
C PRO A 134 -4.58 -19.70 3.34
N GLN A 135 -4.49 -18.82 2.35
CA GLN A 135 -3.72 -17.59 2.45
C GLN A 135 -4.40 -16.46 1.68
N SER A 136 -4.26 -15.25 2.18
CA SER A 136 -4.86 -14.07 1.56
C SER A 136 -4.00 -12.83 1.81
N LYS A 137 -3.87 -12.00 0.78
CA LYS A 137 -3.19 -10.70 0.80
C LYS A 137 -4.10 -9.64 0.19
N GLU A 138 -3.80 -8.38 0.47
CA GLU A 138 -4.51 -7.25 -0.14
C GLU A 138 -4.20 -7.17 -1.64
N VAL A 139 -5.24 -7.09 -2.47
CA VAL A 139 -5.12 -6.91 -3.93
C VAL A 139 -5.36 -5.46 -4.32
N ALA A 140 -6.39 -4.84 -3.74
CA ALA A 140 -6.71 -3.44 -3.97
C ALA A 140 -6.94 -2.73 -2.63
N PHE A 141 -8.19 -2.61 -2.22
CA PHE A 141 -8.59 -1.94 -0.97
C PHE A 141 -9.65 -2.75 -0.21
N GLU A 142 -9.81 -4.03 -0.54
CA GLU A 142 -10.84 -4.90 0.03
C GLU A 142 -10.61 -5.21 1.51
N ARG A 143 -9.42 -4.87 2.04
CA ARG A 143 -9.09 -4.95 3.46
C ARG A 143 -9.62 -3.79 4.29
N ILE A 144 -10.19 -2.77 3.67
CA ILE A 144 -10.95 -1.73 4.37
C ILE A 144 -12.42 -2.16 4.38
N VAL A 145 -12.96 -2.48 5.55
CA VAL A 145 -14.26 -3.11 5.71
C VAL A 145 -15.16 -2.34 6.68
N SER A 146 -16.45 -2.62 6.62
CA SER A 146 -17.46 -1.93 7.42
C SER A 146 -18.31 -2.93 8.20
N PRO A 147 -18.55 -2.71 9.51
CA PRO A 147 -19.38 -3.58 10.33
C PRO A 147 -20.78 -3.80 9.74
N GLY A 148 -21.23 -5.05 9.72
CA GLY A 148 -22.53 -5.47 9.19
C GLY A 148 -22.60 -5.55 7.66
N LYS A 149 -21.53 -5.24 6.94
CA LYS A 149 -21.48 -5.33 5.48
C LYS A 149 -20.67 -6.54 5.02
N THR A 150 -20.92 -6.93 3.79
CA THR A 150 -20.15 -7.95 3.09
C THR A 150 -18.75 -7.43 2.76
N ALA A 151 -17.75 -8.28 2.93
CA ALA A 151 -16.36 -8.05 2.59
C ALA A 151 -15.78 -9.26 1.84
N ARG A 152 -14.60 -9.09 1.23
CA ARG A 152 -13.96 -10.09 0.37
C ARG A 152 -12.51 -10.31 0.76
N LEU A 153 -12.04 -11.53 0.58
CA LEU A 153 -10.63 -11.91 0.66
C LEU A 153 -10.21 -12.60 -0.64
N TYR A 154 -9.13 -12.14 -1.26
CA TYR A 154 -8.52 -12.77 -2.44
C TYR A 154 -7.28 -13.57 -2.06
N GLY A 155 -7.00 -14.68 -2.74
CA GLY A 155 -5.84 -15.51 -2.45
C GLY A 155 -6.01 -16.98 -2.82
N SER A 156 -5.24 -17.84 -2.15
CA SER A 156 -5.11 -19.26 -2.49
C SER A 156 -5.73 -20.15 -1.43
N ASN A 157 -6.27 -21.30 -1.87
CA ASN A 157 -6.81 -22.35 -1.01
C ASN A 157 -7.94 -21.88 -0.07
N LEU A 158 -8.60 -20.76 -0.41
CA LEU A 158 -9.63 -20.15 0.42
C LEU A 158 -10.93 -20.97 0.48
N GLN A 159 -11.16 -21.85 -0.47
CA GLN A 159 -12.28 -22.81 -0.44
C GLN A 159 -12.20 -23.80 0.73
N ASN A 160 -11.04 -23.92 1.39
CA ASN A 160 -10.86 -24.77 2.56
C ASN A 160 -11.25 -24.07 3.88
N VAL A 161 -11.52 -22.76 3.85
CA VAL A 161 -11.84 -21.95 5.03
C VAL A 161 -13.29 -22.15 5.43
N THR A 162 -13.51 -22.48 6.70
CA THR A 162 -14.84 -22.67 7.29
C THR A 162 -15.19 -21.62 8.32
N ALA A 163 -14.19 -20.91 8.86
CA ALA A 163 -14.40 -19.75 9.71
C ALA A 163 -13.30 -18.71 9.57
N ILE A 164 -13.64 -17.45 9.84
CA ILE A 164 -12.71 -16.31 9.92
C ILE A 164 -12.79 -15.73 11.33
N LEU A 165 -11.63 -15.59 11.98
CA LEU A 165 -11.53 -14.95 13.30
C LEU A 165 -11.16 -13.47 13.12
N LEU A 166 -12.01 -12.58 13.64
CA LEU A 166 -11.86 -11.14 13.51
C LEU A 166 -12.29 -10.44 14.81
N GLY A 167 -11.35 -9.76 15.47
CA GLY A 167 -11.64 -8.94 16.66
C GLY A 167 -12.32 -9.72 17.79
N GLY A 168 -11.93 -10.97 18.02
CA GLY A 168 -12.54 -11.86 19.02
C GLY A 168 -13.86 -12.51 18.60
N ASN A 169 -14.36 -12.23 17.39
CA ASN A 169 -15.55 -12.85 16.82
C ASN A 169 -15.15 -14.00 15.90
N THR A 170 -16.01 -15.02 15.82
CA THR A 170 -15.91 -16.12 14.85
C THR A 170 -16.99 -15.92 13.80
N ILE A 171 -16.58 -15.66 12.56
CA ILE A 171 -17.46 -15.58 11.40
C ILE A 171 -17.53 -16.98 10.80
N THR A 172 -18.66 -17.66 10.95
CA THR A 172 -18.87 -19.02 10.45
C THR A 172 -19.39 -19.01 9.02
N ASP A 173 -19.08 -20.06 8.28
CA ASP A 173 -19.61 -20.34 6.94
C ASP A 173 -19.36 -19.20 5.91
N PRO A 174 -18.11 -18.75 5.72
CA PRO A 174 -17.79 -17.84 4.62
C PRO A 174 -18.06 -18.52 3.28
N THR A 175 -18.45 -17.75 2.28
CA THR A 175 -18.85 -18.28 0.97
C THR A 175 -17.72 -18.11 -0.02
N TYR A 176 -17.20 -19.22 -0.57
CA TYR A 176 -16.25 -19.16 -1.67
C TYR A 176 -17.01 -18.91 -2.99
N VAL A 177 -16.64 -17.86 -3.71
CA VAL A 177 -17.30 -17.40 -4.92
C VAL A 177 -16.36 -17.54 -6.11
N GLU A 178 -16.82 -18.27 -7.13
CA GLU A 178 -16.15 -18.34 -8.43
C GLU A 178 -16.56 -17.11 -9.27
N SER A 179 -15.57 -16.43 -9.85
CA SER A 179 -15.76 -15.22 -10.66
C SER A 179 -14.98 -15.34 -11.98
N GLU A 180 -15.39 -14.60 -13.01
CA GLU A 180 -14.66 -14.55 -14.29
C GLU A 180 -13.27 -13.92 -14.13
N ASP A 181 -13.13 -12.99 -13.20
CA ASP A 181 -11.87 -12.32 -12.86
C ASP A 181 -11.03 -13.18 -11.90
N GLU A 182 -11.19 -12.96 -10.60
CA GLU A 182 -10.49 -13.66 -9.54
C GLU A 182 -11.50 -14.19 -8.53
N ASN A 183 -11.33 -15.46 -8.14
CA ASN A 183 -12.16 -16.08 -7.11
C ASN A 183 -11.88 -15.44 -5.74
N TYR A 184 -12.90 -15.38 -4.89
CA TYR A 184 -12.77 -14.74 -3.58
C TYR A 184 -13.57 -15.47 -2.51
N LEU A 185 -13.16 -15.25 -1.26
CA LEU A 185 -13.92 -15.65 -0.10
C LEU A 185 -14.74 -14.47 0.40
N GLU A 186 -16.05 -14.61 0.36
CA GLU A 186 -17.02 -13.62 0.81
C GLU A 186 -17.44 -13.90 2.26
N TYR A 187 -17.54 -12.84 3.07
CA TYR A 187 -17.93 -12.94 4.47
C TYR A 187 -18.63 -11.66 4.95
N ILE A 188 -19.40 -11.77 6.04
CA ILE A 188 -20.07 -10.61 6.66
C ILE A 188 -19.26 -10.17 7.87
N VAL A 189 -18.89 -8.90 7.92
CA VAL A 189 -18.20 -8.31 9.08
C VAL A 189 -19.20 -8.21 10.25
N PRO A 190 -18.87 -8.72 11.46
CA PRO A 190 -19.79 -8.63 12.60
C PRO A 190 -20.10 -7.17 12.99
N THR A 191 -21.37 -6.86 13.27
CA THR A 191 -21.82 -5.50 13.63
C THR A 191 -21.26 -4.99 14.97
N GLY A 192 -20.81 -5.89 15.83
CA GLY A 192 -20.26 -5.55 17.16
C GLY A 192 -18.78 -5.20 17.17
N VAL A 193 -18.09 -5.29 16.03
CA VAL A 193 -16.65 -5.00 15.93
C VAL A 193 -16.44 -3.49 15.93
N SER A 194 -15.62 -3.00 16.85
CA SER A 194 -15.22 -1.59 16.91
C SER A 194 -14.30 -1.20 15.76
N GLU A 195 -14.22 0.09 15.44
CA GLU A 195 -13.22 0.57 14.47
C GLU A 195 -11.79 0.24 14.94
N GLY A 196 -10.91 -0.04 13.98
CA GLY A 196 -9.52 -0.37 14.26
C GLY A 196 -8.92 -1.33 13.24
N ASP A 197 -7.63 -1.61 13.40
CA ASP A 197 -6.89 -2.56 12.58
C ASP A 197 -6.81 -3.91 13.31
N TYR A 198 -7.21 -4.98 12.63
CA TYR A 198 -7.29 -6.32 13.19
C TYR A 198 -6.53 -7.31 12.34
N ARG A 199 -5.68 -8.11 12.97
CA ARG A 199 -5.12 -9.31 12.32
C ARG A 199 -6.21 -10.37 12.24
N ILE A 200 -6.48 -10.86 11.03
CA ILE A 200 -7.45 -11.92 10.80
C ILE A 200 -6.77 -13.29 10.70
N VAL A 201 -7.52 -14.31 11.10
CA VAL A 201 -7.09 -15.71 11.06
C VAL A 201 -8.15 -16.53 10.33
N LEU A 202 -7.71 -17.34 9.37
CA LEU A 202 -8.53 -18.30 8.65
C LEU A 202 -8.49 -19.63 9.38
N GLN A 203 -9.64 -20.30 9.49
CA GLN A 203 -9.75 -21.60 10.15
C GLN A 203 -10.38 -22.63 9.19
N ASP A 204 -9.73 -23.80 9.07
CA ASP A 204 -10.24 -24.92 8.27
C ASP A 204 -11.22 -25.81 9.06
N ALA A 205 -11.81 -26.80 8.39
CA ALA A 205 -12.76 -27.73 9.01
C ALA A 205 -12.14 -28.62 10.11
N ALA A 206 -10.81 -28.76 10.15
CA ALA A 206 -10.08 -29.51 11.17
C ALA A 206 -9.70 -28.63 12.38
N GLY A 207 -9.99 -27.33 12.33
CA GLY A 207 -9.65 -26.36 13.37
C GLY A 207 -8.22 -25.81 13.26
N ASN A 208 -7.49 -26.10 12.18
CA ASN A 208 -6.19 -25.50 11.95
C ASN A 208 -6.35 -24.01 11.58
N GLU A 209 -5.41 -23.19 12.05
CA GLU A 209 -5.50 -21.73 11.93
C GLU A 209 -4.33 -21.14 11.15
N TYR A 210 -4.64 -20.31 10.18
CA TYR A 210 -3.71 -19.69 9.23
C TYR A 210 -3.86 -18.16 9.27
N GLY A 211 -2.77 -17.42 9.17
CA GLY A 211 -2.83 -15.96 9.19
C GLY A 211 -3.18 -15.39 7.81
N ALA A 212 -3.95 -14.31 7.77
CA ALA A 212 -4.39 -13.64 6.54
C ALA A 212 -4.22 -12.11 6.59
N ASP A 213 -3.16 -11.68 7.28
CA ASP A 213 -2.79 -10.28 7.46
C ASP A 213 -3.87 -9.41 8.14
N MET A 214 -3.83 -8.10 7.90
CA MET A 214 -4.64 -7.09 8.59
C MET A 214 -5.90 -6.74 7.80
N VAL A 215 -6.94 -6.38 8.52
CA VAL A 215 -8.17 -5.76 8.03
C VAL A 215 -8.40 -4.47 8.83
N LYS A 216 -8.72 -3.37 8.15
CA LYS A 216 -9.12 -2.10 8.75
C LYS A 216 -10.64 -2.01 8.81
N VAL A 217 -11.21 -2.00 10.00
CA VAL A 217 -12.65 -1.83 10.22
C VAL A 217 -12.96 -0.35 10.43
N THR A 218 -13.90 0.20 9.66
CA THR A 218 -14.34 1.59 9.82
C THR A 218 -15.84 1.79 9.51
N ASN A 219 -16.46 2.66 10.30
CA ASN A 219 -17.81 3.20 10.10
C ASN A 219 -17.80 4.53 9.34
N ALA A 220 -16.63 5.16 9.19
CA ALA A 220 -16.51 6.42 8.47
C ALA A 220 -16.85 6.26 6.99
N SER A 221 -17.47 7.29 6.40
CA SER A 221 -17.51 7.46 4.95
C SER A 221 -16.10 7.81 4.48
N LEU A 222 -15.38 6.80 3.97
CA LEU A 222 -14.00 6.92 3.55
C LEU A 222 -13.90 6.75 2.05
N VAL A 223 -13.53 7.83 1.38
CA VAL A 223 -13.19 7.85 -0.04
C VAL A 223 -11.78 7.29 -0.22
N ILE A 224 -11.62 6.37 -1.17
CA ILE A 224 -10.39 5.60 -1.36
C ILE A 224 -9.75 5.90 -2.72
N SER A 225 -10.55 6.03 -3.78
CA SER A 225 -10.03 6.25 -5.14
C SER A 225 -10.98 7.07 -6.00
N GLY A 226 -10.48 7.52 -7.16
CA GLY A 226 -11.22 8.38 -8.09
C GLY A 226 -11.30 9.85 -7.66
N ALA A 227 -10.73 10.23 -6.51
CA ALA A 227 -10.89 11.56 -5.94
C ALA A 227 -9.78 12.57 -6.30
N ASN A 228 -8.68 12.13 -6.93
CA ASN A 228 -7.52 12.99 -7.17
C ASN A 228 -7.68 13.91 -8.39
N ARG A 229 -8.49 13.51 -9.37
CA ARG A 229 -8.70 14.26 -10.62
C ARG A 229 -10.18 14.24 -10.99
N ALA A 230 -10.67 15.35 -11.53
CA ALA A 230 -12.02 15.46 -12.06
C ALA A 230 -12.02 16.29 -13.35
N THR A 231 -13.03 16.07 -14.19
CA THR A 231 -13.29 16.89 -15.37
C THR A 231 -14.50 17.76 -15.08
N ALA A 232 -14.40 19.08 -15.29
CA ALA A 232 -15.49 20.01 -14.99
C ALA A 232 -16.75 19.72 -15.82
N ASN A 233 -17.93 19.90 -15.21
CA ASN A 233 -19.25 19.77 -15.84
C ASN A 233 -19.62 18.38 -16.41
N VAL A 234 -18.87 17.33 -16.07
CA VAL A 234 -19.20 15.95 -16.45
C VAL A 234 -19.36 15.05 -15.21
N ASP A 235 -19.92 13.86 -15.43
CA ASP A 235 -20.04 12.86 -14.38
C ASP A 235 -18.67 12.43 -13.86
N TRP A 236 -18.59 12.30 -12.54
CA TRP A 236 -17.39 11.98 -11.79
C TRP A 236 -17.74 10.91 -10.75
N THR A 237 -17.17 9.72 -10.94
CA THR A 237 -17.35 8.58 -10.03
C THR A 237 -16.18 8.49 -9.06
N ILE A 238 -16.52 8.34 -7.78
CA ILE A 238 -15.60 8.20 -6.66
C ILE A 238 -15.91 6.88 -5.96
N SER A 239 -14.88 6.13 -5.60
CA SER A 239 -15.01 4.84 -4.92
C SER A 239 -14.48 4.89 -3.50
N GLY A 240 -15.03 4.04 -2.63
CA GLY A 240 -14.72 4.06 -1.20
C GLY A 240 -15.51 3.07 -0.38
N ILE A 241 -15.72 3.40 0.89
CA ILE A 241 -16.55 2.63 1.81
C ILE A 241 -17.51 3.53 2.58
N ASN A 242 -18.71 3.02 2.87
CA ASN A 242 -19.78 3.73 3.55
C ASN A 242 -20.21 5.02 2.84
N LEU A 243 -20.13 5.05 1.50
CA LEU A 243 -20.41 6.24 0.70
C LEU A 243 -21.91 6.59 0.64
N GLU A 244 -22.80 5.65 1.02
CA GLU A 244 -24.24 5.88 1.09
C GLU A 244 -24.63 6.90 2.18
N ASN A 245 -23.75 7.07 3.16
CA ASN A 245 -23.93 7.98 4.28
C ASN A 245 -23.51 9.42 3.93
N ILE A 246 -22.90 9.66 2.77
CA ILE A 246 -22.53 11.01 2.33
C ILE A 246 -23.80 11.81 2.02
N ALA A 247 -23.89 13.02 2.58
CA ALA A 247 -24.97 13.97 2.30
C ALA A 247 -24.54 15.02 1.26
N SER A 248 -23.28 15.46 1.30
CA SER A 248 -22.76 16.44 0.36
C SER A 248 -21.23 16.38 0.24
N LEU A 249 -20.73 16.76 -0.94
CA LEU A 249 -19.32 17.03 -1.21
C LEU A 249 -19.15 18.49 -1.60
N THR A 250 -18.09 19.15 -1.16
CA THR A 250 -17.79 20.56 -1.47
C THR A 250 -16.43 20.66 -2.13
N ILE A 251 -16.36 21.19 -3.36
CA ILE A 251 -15.13 21.32 -4.16
C ILE A 251 -14.99 22.78 -4.60
N GLY A 252 -13.86 23.42 -4.27
CA GLY A 252 -13.64 24.81 -4.65
C GLY A 252 -14.71 25.79 -4.13
N GLY A 253 -15.36 25.47 -3.01
CA GLY A 253 -16.47 26.23 -2.44
C GLY A 253 -17.86 25.90 -3.01
N GLN A 254 -17.95 25.10 -4.07
CA GLN A 254 -19.20 24.62 -4.67
C GLN A 254 -19.67 23.35 -3.96
N THR A 255 -20.87 23.36 -3.39
CA THR A 255 -21.43 22.19 -2.67
C THR A 255 -22.39 21.41 -3.55
N VAL A 256 -22.12 20.11 -3.70
CA VAL A 256 -22.93 19.15 -4.43
C VAL A 256 -23.61 18.20 -3.43
N SER A 257 -24.93 18.09 -3.52
CA SER A 257 -25.76 17.22 -2.65
C SER A 257 -26.70 16.31 -3.45
N GLN A 258 -26.60 16.34 -4.77
CA GLN A 258 -27.32 15.45 -5.68
C GLN A 258 -26.31 14.54 -6.36
N PHE A 259 -26.60 13.24 -6.32
CA PHE A 259 -25.75 12.19 -6.86
C PHE A 259 -26.56 11.38 -7.88
N SER A 260 -25.96 11.08 -9.04
CA SER A 260 -26.59 10.24 -10.06
C SER A 260 -26.54 8.77 -9.68
N ASN A 261 -25.53 8.36 -8.91
CA ASN A 261 -25.44 7.07 -8.25
C ASN A 261 -24.91 7.24 -6.82
N GLN A 262 -25.42 6.47 -5.88
CA GLN A 262 -24.93 6.45 -4.50
C GLN A 262 -25.16 5.08 -3.87
N SER A 263 -24.08 4.37 -3.59
CA SER A 263 -24.05 3.06 -2.94
C SER A 263 -23.03 3.06 -1.80
N SER A 264 -22.78 1.89 -1.19
CA SER A 264 -21.75 1.79 -0.17
C SER A 264 -20.33 1.88 -0.68
N THR A 265 -20.11 1.54 -1.95
CA THR A 265 -18.78 1.46 -2.57
C THR A 265 -18.52 2.57 -3.58
N GLU A 266 -19.56 3.24 -4.07
CA GLU A 266 -19.44 4.24 -5.13
C GLU A 266 -20.41 5.41 -4.94
N VAL A 267 -19.97 6.60 -5.35
CA VAL A 267 -20.83 7.77 -5.53
C VAL A 267 -20.46 8.45 -6.84
N THR A 268 -21.48 8.84 -7.61
CA THR A 268 -21.31 9.59 -8.86
C THR A 268 -21.99 10.94 -8.73
N LEU A 269 -21.23 12.01 -8.98
CA LEU A 269 -21.71 13.39 -9.00
C LEU A 269 -21.35 14.06 -10.32
N THR A 270 -22.02 15.15 -10.68
CA THR A 270 -21.51 16.05 -11.72
C THR A 270 -20.47 16.98 -11.09
N CYS A 271 -19.25 16.99 -11.63
CA CYS A 271 -18.20 17.91 -11.16
C CYS A 271 -18.65 19.36 -11.40
N PRO A 272 -18.55 20.27 -10.41
CA PRO A 272 -18.95 21.67 -10.59
C PRO A 272 -18.20 22.39 -11.71
N ASP A 273 -18.81 23.46 -12.23
CA ASP A 273 -18.15 24.37 -13.17
C ASP A 273 -17.01 25.12 -12.47
N LEU A 274 -15.80 24.60 -12.63
CA LEU A 274 -14.56 25.10 -12.04
C LEU A 274 -13.52 25.24 -13.16
N SER A 275 -12.78 26.34 -13.14
CA SER A 275 -11.64 26.52 -14.04
C SER A 275 -10.54 25.48 -13.75
N ASP A 276 -9.67 25.24 -14.72
CA ASP A 276 -8.51 24.36 -14.54
C ASP A 276 -7.67 24.78 -13.33
N GLY A 277 -7.33 23.83 -12.46
CA GLY A 277 -6.57 24.11 -11.24
C GLY A 277 -6.71 23.05 -10.16
N SER A 278 -6.04 23.30 -9.04
CA SER A 278 -6.11 22.43 -7.85
C SER A 278 -7.05 23.03 -6.80
N TYR A 279 -7.98 22.23 -6.32
CA TYR A 279 -9.01 22.63 -5.35
C TYR A 279 -9.02 21.70 -4.14
N THR A 280 -9.40 22.23 -2.99
CA THR A 280 -9.73 21.41 -1.83
C THR A 280 -11.15 20.87 -1.97
N MET A 281 -11.29 19.55 -1.76
CA MET A 281 -12.56 18.86 -1.58
C MET A 281 -12.74 18.46 -0.11
N THR A 282 -13.95 18.66 0.39
CA THR A 282 -14.43 18.17 1.70
C THR A 282 -15.79 17.51 1.54
N GLY A 283 -16.29 16.86 2.59
CA GLY A 283 -17.63 16.30 2.57
C GLY A 283 -18.29 16.24 3.94
N LYS A 284 -19.61 16.09 3.92
CA LYS A 284 -20.44 15.90 5.11
C LYS A 284 -21.28 14.65 4.97
N THR A 285 -21.33 13.85 6.02
CA THR A 285 -22.25 12.72 6.14
C THR A 285 -23.65 13.21 6.52
N ARG A 286 -24.65 12.34 6.43
CA ARG A 286 -26.03 12.59 6.89
C ARG A 286 -26.10 12.80 8.41
N SER A 287 -25.12 12.31 9.18
CA SER A 287 -24.97 12.59 10.62
C SER A 287 -24.31 13.95 10.91
N GLY A 288 -23.71 14.61 9.90
CA GLY A 288 -23.00 15.89 10.04
C GLY A 288 -21.49 15.75 10.27
N GLU A 289 -20.98 14.53 10.37
CA GLU A 289 -19.56 14.21 10.45
C GLU A 289 -18.84 14.52 9.14
N ALA A 290 -17.51 14.70 9.19
CA ALA A 290 -16.71 14.93 8.00
C ALA A 290 -16.48 13.62 7.24
N VAL A 291 -16.60 13.68 5.92
CA VAL A 291 -16.12 12.60 5.03
C VAL A 291 -14.60 12.54 5.11
N GLN A 292 -14.06 11.33 5.07
CA GLN A 292 -12.63 11.07 5.10
C GLN A 292 -12.11 10.66 3.72
N PHE A 293 -10.83 10.90 3.47
CA PHE A 293 -10.14 10.60 2.22
C PHE A 293 -8.84 9.86 2.52
N LEU A 294 -8.60 8.74 1.83
CA LEU A 294 -7.37 7.97 1.92
C LEU A 294 -6.44 8.34 0.76
N ASN A 295 -5.23 8.80 1.08
CA ASN A 295 -4.14 8.98 0.10
C ASN A 295 -2.85 8.45 0.72
N ASP A 296 -2.10 7.62 0.00
CA ASP A 296 -0.82 7.06 0.46
C ASP A 296 -0.88 6.48 1.89
N ASN A 297 -1.96 5.77 2.21
CA ASN A 297 -2.28 5.20 3.53
C ASN A 297 -2.48 6.23 4.66
N VAL A 298 -2.60 7.52 4.33
CA VAL A 298 -2.93 8.59 5.27
C VAL A 298 -4.39 8.99 5.10
N THR A 299 -5.11 9.08 6.21
CA THR A 299 -6.51 9.50 6.22
C THR A 299 -6.62 10.98 6.60
N THR A 300 -7.30 11.77 5.77
CA THR A 300 -7.54 13.21 5.97
C THR A 300 -9.02 13.54 5.82
N THR A 301 -9.44 14.75 6.21
CA THR A 301 -10.80 15.28 5.98
C THR A 301 -10.85 16.26 4.80
N GLU A 302 -9.72 16.44 4.12
CA GLU A 302 -9.53 17.31 2.97
C GLU A 302 -8.77 16.54 1.88
N GLN A 303 -9.22 16.66 0.64
CA GLN A 303 -8.62 16.07 -0.56
C GLN A 303 -8.21 17.18 -1.53
N THR A 304 -7.00 17.10 -2.08
CA THR A 304 -6.64 17.94 -3.23
C THR A 304 -7.16 17.30 -4.51
N VAL A 305 -7.97 18.02 -5.26
CA VAL A 305 -8.54 17.59 -6.55
C VAL A 305 -7.98 18.48 -7.66
N THR A 306 -7.36 17.88 -8.66
CA THR A 306 -7.02 18.59 -9.90
C THR A 306 -8.21 18.56 -10.85
N VAL A 307 -8.83 19.72 -11.08
CA VAL A 307 -9.89 19.89 -12.07
C VAL A 307 -9.29 20.34 -13.39
N SER A 308 -9.77 19.75 -14.47
CA SER A 308 -9.42 20.10 -15.85
C SER A 308 -10.68 20.16 -16.71
N THR A 309 -10.73 21.08 -17.66
CA THR A 309 -11.78 21.13 -18.67
C THR A 309 -11.41 20.22 -19.83
N GLU A 310 -12.33 19.34 -20.21
CA GLU A 310 -12.14 18.50 -21.39
C GLU A 310 -12.64 19.25 -22.62
N ILE A 311 -11.70 19.70 -23.44
CA ILE A 311 -11.95 20.49 -24.64
C ILE A 311 -12.12 19.55 -25.81
N THR A 312 -13.26 19.63 -26.51
CA THR A 312 -13.45 18.90 -27.77
C THR A 312 -12.66 19.58 -28.88
N LEU A 313 -11.67 18.88 -29.42
CA LEU A 313 -10.88 19.31 -30.57
C LEU A 313 -11.60 18.97 -31.88
N TRP A 314 -12.28 17.82 -31.92
CA TRP A 314 -13.03 17.36 -33.08
C TRP A 314 -14.10 16.34 -32.68
N SER A 315 -15.22 16.30 -33.40
CA SER A 315 -16.29 15.30 -33.25
C SER A 315 -16.88 14.94 -34.61
N GLY A 316 -17.22 13.67 -34.81
CA GLY A 316 -17.79 13.16 -36.05
C GLY A 316 -17.81 11.64 -36.07
N HIS A 317 -17.62 11.06 -37.26
CA HIS A 317 -17.49 9.61 -37.47
C HIS A 317 -16.65 9.39 -38.74
N HIS A 318 -15.32 9.38 -38.59
CA HIS A 318 -14.39 9.41 -39.72
C HIS A 318 -13.65 8.09 -39.86
N TYR A 319 -13.88 7.38 -40.97
CA TYR A 319 -13.22 6.10 -41.24
C TYR A 319 -11.72 6.27 -41.52
N VAL A 320 -10.91 5.34 -41.01
CA VAL A 320 -9.45 5.31 -41.19
C VAL A 320 -9.02 3.95 -41.73
N SER A 321 -8.32 3.96 -42.87
CA SER A 321 -7.70 2.78 -43.45
C SER A 321 -6.52 3.13 -44.36
N TRP A 322 -5.31 2.77 -43.96
CA TRP A 322 -4.09 2.98 -44.73
C TRP A 322 -4.03 2.24 -46.07
N ASP A 323 -4.94 1.28 -46.30
CA ASP A 323 -5.06 0.55 -47.58
C ASP A 323 -5.66 1.42 -48.69
N LYS A 324 -6.23 2.56 -48.31
CA LYS A 324 -6.76 3.55 -49.25
C LYS A 324 -5.61 4.26 -49.99
N PRO A 325 -5.85 4.71 -51.24
CA PRO A 325 -4.83 5.37 -52.04
C PRO A 325 -4.40 6.70 -51.41
N ASP A 326 -3.19 7.16 -51.73
CA ASP A 326 -2.71 8.48 -51.29
C ASP A 326 -3.65 9.59 -51.78
N GLY A 327 -3.98 10.51 -50.87
CA GLY A 327 -4.96 11.58 -51.11
C GLY A 327 -6.41 11.21 -50.82
N ASP A 328 -6.73 9.94 -50.53
CA ASP A 328 -8.05 9.57 -50.01
C ASP A 328 -8.22 10.15 -48.58
N PRO A 329 -9.29 10.92 -48.31
CA PRO A 329 -9.50 11.56 -47.01
C PRO A 329 -9.67 10.55 -45.86
N ASN A 330 -10.03 9.29 -46.15
CA ASN A 330 -10.17 8.22 -45.17
C ASN A 330 -8.91 7.34 -45.05
N LYS A 331 -7.81 7.69 -45.74
CA LYS A 331 -6.54 6.98 -45.53
C LYS A 331 -6.01 7.19 -44.11
N THR A 332 -6.16 8.41 -43.61
CA THR A 332 -5.79 8.81 -42.26
C THR A 332 -6.89 9.70 -41.67
N PHE A 333 -6.86 9.91 -40.36
CA PHE A 333 -7.55 11.03 -39.74
C PHE A 333 -6.53 12.15 -39.51
N GLY A 334 -6.71 13.30 -40.15
CA GLY A 334 -5.84 14.48 -40.00
C GLY A 334 -6.62 15.79 -39.94
N LEU A 335 -7.84 15.74 -39.40
CA LEU A 335 -8.82 16.82 -39.47
C LEU A 335 -8.65 17.88 -38.37
N ILE A 336 -7.71 17.71 -37.45
CA ILE A 336 -7.40 18.69 -36.41
C ILE A 336 -6.23 19.55 -36.90
N PRO A 337 -6.44 20.86 -37.10
CA PRO A 337 -5.39 21.77 -37.56
C PRO A 337 -4.18 21.86 -36.61
N MET A 338 -3.01 22.17 -37.17
CA MET A 338 -1.75 22.26 -36.41
C MET A 338 -1.74 23.39 -35.36
N ASP A 339 -2.42 24.50 -35.64
CA ASP A 339 -2.51 25.65 -34.74
C ASP A 339 -3.30 25.32 -33.47
N VAL A 340 -4.25 24.38 -33.53
CA VAL A 340 -4.91 23.83 -32.35
C VAL A 340 -3.89 23.18 -31.41
N PHE A 341 -2.98 22.36 -31.93
CA PHE A 341 -1.93 21.73 -31.14
C PHE A 341 -0.86 22.70 -30.64
N ALA A 342 -0.66 23.85 -31.30
CA ALA A 342 0.27 24.88 -30.84
C ALA A 342 -0.20 25.56 -29.55
N GLY A 343 -1.51 25.54 -29.26
CA GLY A 343 -2.09 26.05 -28.03
C GLY A 343 -2.13 25.04 -26.88
N ILE A 344 -1.78 23.78 -27.11
CA ILE A 344 -1.80 22.73 -26.09
C ILE A 344 -0.50 22.76 -25.27
N THR A 345 -0.63 22.65 -23.96
CA THR A 345 0.51 22.61 -23.03
C THR A 345 1.05 21.19 -22.87
N ALA A 346 2.37 21.07 -22.69
CA ALA A 346 2.98 19.78 -22.35
C ALA A 346 2.42 19.24 -21.03
N GLY A 347 2.12 17.95 -20.99
CA GLY A 347 1.46 17.25 -19.87
C GLY A 347 -0.05 17.09 -20.04
N SER A 348 -0.68 17.78 -21.00
CA SER A 348 -2.10 17.58 -21.32
C SER A 348 -2.36 16.16 -21.86
N THR A 349 -3.54 15.62 -21.57
CA THR A 349 -3.98 14.30 -22.02
C THR A 349 -4.86 14.43 -23.25
N LEU A 350 -4.38 13.99 -24.40
CA LEU A 350 -5.18 13.83 -25.62
C LEU A 350 -5.96 12.52 -25.55
N LYS A 351 -7.26 12.55 -25.81
CA LYS A 351 -8.11 11.36 -25.85
C LYS A 351 -8.74 11.20 -27.23
N VAL A 352 -8.65 10.00 -27.78
CA VAL A 352 -9.27 9.61 -29.07
C VAL A 352 -10.29 8.52 -28.78
N VAL A 353 -11.57 8.81 -29.00
CA VAL A 353 -12.66 7.82 -28.94
C VAL A 353 -12.83 7.20 -30.33
N TYR A 354 -12.87 5.88 -30.38
CA TYR A 354 -12.93 5.13 -31.63
C TYR A 354 -13.98 4.01 -31.58
N SER A 355 -14.50 3.68 -32.75
CA SER A 355 -15.39 2.53 -32.98
C SER A 355 -14.88 1.64 -34.10
N ILE A 356 -15.15 0.35 -34.01
CA ILE A 356 -14.72 -0.64 -35.03
C ILE A 356 -15.61 -0.54 -36.27
N GLU A 357 -15.04 -0.80 -37.45
CA GLU A 357 -15.80 -1.14 -38.65
C GLU A 357 -16.04 -2.66 -38.64
N PRO A 358 -17.25 -3.16 -38.34
CA PRO A 358 -17.47 -4.59 -38.10
C PRO A 358 -17.14 -5.50 -39.29
N THR A 359 -17.08 -4.95 -40.50
CA THR A 359 -16.76 -5.70 -41.72
C THR A 359 -15.26 -5.75 -42.06
N ALA A 360 -14.41 -5.03 -41.32
CA ALA A 360 -12.97 -5.05 -41.54
C ALA A 360 -12.33 -6.35 -41.03
N GLU A 361 -11.27 -6.81 -41.70
CA GLU A 361 -10.60 -8.07 -41.35
C GLU A 361 -9.82 -7.99 -40.02
N TYR A 362 -9.39 -6.79 -39.64
CA TYR A 362 -8.70 -6.48 -38.39
C TYR A 362 -8.87 -5.00 -38.03
N HIS A 363 -8.61 -4.63 -36.78
CA HIS A 363 -8.62 -3.24 -36.34
C HIS A 363 -7.30 -2.89 -35.67
N GLN A 364 -6.68 -1.82 -36.15
CA GLN A 364 -5.44 -1.29 -35.59
C GLN A 364 -5.40 0.22 -35.70
N MET A 365 -4.87 0.88 -34.68
CA MET A 365 -4.63 2.32 -34.68
C MET A 365 -3.20 2.65 -34.23
N ARG A 366 -2.70 3.80 -34.69
CA ARG A 366 -1.53 4.48 -34.14
C ARG A 366 -1.74 5.98 -34.17
N LEU A 367 -1.22 6.67 -33.15
CA LEU A 367 -1.12 8.12 -33.14
C LEU A 367 0.24 8.52 -33.70
N ALA A 368 0.27 9.46 -34.63
CA ALA A 368 1.48 9.82 -35.35
C ALA A 368 1.50 11.30 -35.76
N THR A 369 2.66 11.75 -36.25
CA THR A 369 2.78 13.02 -36.98
C THR A 369 2.30 12.89 -38.42
N GLY A 370 2.06 14.01 -39.11
CA GLY A 370 1.76 14.04 -40.54
C GLY A 370 2.83 13.39 -41.43
N ASN A 371 4.07 13.28 -40.94
CA ASN A 371 5.16 12.53 -41.58
C ASN A 371 5.24 11.05 -41.18
N TRP A 372 4.24 10.54 -40.47
CA TRP A 372 4.15 9.16 -40.00
C TRP A 372 5.21 8.75 -38.96
N SER A 373 5.73 9.72 -38.18
CA SER A 373 6.50 9.40 -36.97
C SER A 373 5.54 9.02 -35.85
N TYR A 374 5.69 7.82 -35.29
CA TYR A 374 4.72 7.26 -34.36
C TYR A 374 4.98 7.69 -32.92
N PHE A 375 3.91 8.06 -32.21
CA PHE A 375 3.92 8.30 -30.75
C PHE A 375 3.59 7.06 -29.94
N THR A 376 3.01 6.06 -30.59
CA THR A 376 2.55 4.81 -29.96
C THR A 376 3.05 3.62 -30.76
N ASP A 377 3.24 2.51 -30.06
CA ASP A 377 3.25 1.19 -30.69
C ASP A 377 1.90 0.90 -31.37
N PRO A 378 1.82 -0.09 -32.27
CA PRO A 378 0.55 -0.54 -32.82
C PRO A 378 -0.43 -0.97 -31.74
N ILE A 379 -1.61 -0.35 -31.74
CA ILE A 379 -2.72 -0.66 -30.82
C ILE A 379 -3.72 -1.51 -31.61
N ASN A 380 -3.85 -2.78 -31.26
CA ASN A 380 -4.84 -3.69 -31.84
C ASN A 380 -6.04 -3.81 -30.90
N PHE A 381 -7.25 -3.84 -31.44
CA PHE A 381 -8.48 -3.88 -30.64
C PHE A 381 -9.58 -4.65 -31.38
N SER A 382 -10.57 -5.13 -30.63
CA SER A 382 -11.73 -5.87 -31.15
C SER A 382 -13.06 -5.26 -30.73
N GLU A 383 -13.04 -4.17 -29.97
CA GLU A 383 -14.21 -3.48 -29.43
C GLU A 383 -14.02 -1.96 -29.57
N ASN A 384 -15.12 -1.22 -29.42
CA ASN A 384 -15.08 0.24 -29.33
C ASN A 384 -14.35 0.65 -28.05
N GLY A 385 -13.72 1.82 -28.06
CA GLY A 385 -13.00 2.26 -26.88
C GLY A 385 -12.48 3.69 -26.97
N GLU A 386 -11.61 4.02 -26.04
CA GLU A 386 -10.89 5.28 -25.99
C GLU A 386 -9.40 5.03 -25.79
N TYR A 387 -8.57 5.88 -26.39
CA TYR A 387 -7.13 5.87 -26.21
C TYR A 387 -6.67 7.23 -25.67
N ALA A 388 -5.97 7.22 -24.54
CA ALA A 388 -5.43 8.42 -23.91
C ALA A 388 -3.90 8.49 -24.06
N LEU A 389 -3.39 9.63 -24.52
CA LEU A 389 -1.98 9.92 -24.69
C LEU A 389 -1.60 11.22 -23.97
N THR A 390 -0.66 11.15 -23.03
CA THR A 390 -0.07 12.34 -22.42
C THR A 390 0.90 12.99 -23.41
N LEU A 391 0.60 14.21 -23.86
CA LEU A 391 1.41 14.94 -24.81
C LEU A 391 2.63 15.55 -24.12
N THR A 392 3.82 15.04 -24.39
CA THR A 392 5.06 15.65 -23.89
C THR A 392 5.44 16.89 -24.70
N GLN A 393 6.37 17.70 -24.19
CA GLN A 393 6.88 18.84 -24.95
C GLN A 393 7.54 18.39 -26.27
N ASP A 394 8.26 17.27 -26.27
CA ASP A 394 8.89 16.72 -27.46
C ASP A 394 7.85 16.26 -28.49
N MET A 395 6.77 15.61 -28.05
CA MET A 395 5.66 15.25 -28.93
C MET A 395 5.01 16.48 -29.56
N LEU A 396 4.72 17.52 -28.77
CA LEU A 396 4.16 18.77 -29.30
C LEU A 396 5.10 19.44 -30.32
N ASN A 397 6.40 19.47 -30.02
CA ASN A 397 7.40 19.99 -30.95
C ASN A 397 7.44 19.18 -32.25
N MET A 398 7.38 17.84 -32.16
CA MET A 398 7.32 16.95 -33.32
C MET A 398 6.07 17.19 -34.16
N ILE A 399 4.90 17.32 -33.53
CA ILE A 399 3.64 17.65 -34.23
C ILE A 399 3.80 18.93 -35.06
N GLN A 400 4.44 19.97 -34.51
CA GLN A 400 4.67 21.23 -35.23
C GLN A 400 5.72 21.09 -36.34
N ALA A 401 6.75 20.27 -36.15
CA ALA A 401 7.81 20.08 -37.13
C ALA A 401 7.42 19.16 -38.30
N GLU A 402 6.46 18.25 -38.07
CA GLU A 402 6.19 17.12 -38.96
C GLU A 402 4.75 17.09 -39.48
N ASN A 403 4.26 18.25 -39.92
CA ASN A 403 2.97 18.40 -40.61
C ASN A 403 1.73 17.98 -39.79
N GLY A 404 1.77 18.20 -38.49
CA GLY A 404 0.61 18.05 -37.61
C GLY A 404 0.41 16.67 -37.05
N PHE A 405 -0.78 16.44 -36.49
CA PHE A 405 -1.18 15.19 -35.84
C PHE A 405 -2.11 14.40 -36.75
N ILE A 406 -1.90 13.09 -36.79
CA ILE A 406 -2.79 12.15 -37.48
C ILE A 406 -3.07 10.91 -36.62
N CYS A 407 -4.26 10.32 -36.81
CA CYS A 407 -4.49 8.92 -36.46
C CYS A 407 -4.41 8.09 -37.75
N VAL A 408 -3.66 6.99 -37.69
CA VAL A 408 -3.46 6.06 -38.80
C VAL A 408 -3.85 4.65 -38.37
N GLY A 409 -3.96 3.73 -39.32
CA GLY A 409 -4.30 2.34 -39.06
C GLY A 409 -5.31 1.79 -40.05
N HIS A 410 -6.12 0.83 -39.63
CA HIS A 410 -7.10 0.15 -40.47
C HIS A 410 -8.34 -0.29 -39.70
N GLY A 411 -9.49 -0.23 -40.37
CA GLY A 411 -10.72 -0.89 -39.94
C GLY A 411 -11.44 -0.22 -38.78
N TYR A 412 -11.31 1.09 -38.60
CA TYR A 412 -11.95 1.80 -37.49
C TYR A 412 -12.38 3.22 -37.86
N TYR A 413 -13.16 3.82 -36.98
CA TYR A 413 -13.62 5.21 -37.04
C TYR A 413 -13.04 6.01 -35.88
N VAL A 414 -12.67 7.26 -36.15
CA VAL A 414 -12.47 8.28 -35.10
C VAL A 414 -13.80 9.01 -34.91
N ASP A 415 -14.29 9.03 -33.67
CA ASP A 415 -15.61 9.59 -33.32
C ASP A 415 -15.52 10.90 -32.53
N LEU A 416 -14.51 10.99 -31.67
CA LEU A 416 -14.27 12.16 -30.84
C LEU A 416 -12.79 12.29 -30.54
N VAL A 417 -12.27 13.52 -30.57
CA VAL A 417 -10.94 13.85 -30.06
C VAL A 417 -11.06 15.00 -29.07
N THR A 418 -10.55 14.79 -27.86
CA THR A 418 -10.56 15.78 -26.78
C THR A 418 -9.17 15.97 -26.19
N VAL A 419 -8.96 17.07 -25.46
CA VAL A 419 -7.75 17.32 -24.66
C VAL A 419 -8.13 17.89 -23.30
N LYS A 420 -7.39 17.53 -22.25
CA LYS A 420 -7.55 18.06 -20.88
C LYS A 420 -6.24 18.17 -20.11
#